data_AF-A0A015J5W2-F1
#
_entry.id   AF-A0A015J5W2-F1
#
_cell.length_a   1.000
_cell.length_b   1.000
_cell.length_c   1.000
_cell.angle_alpha   90.00
_cell.angle_beta   90.00
_cell.angle_gamma   90.00
#
_symmetry.space_group_name_H-M   'P 1'
#
loop_
_entity.id
_entity.type
_entity.pdbx_description
1 polymer ?
#
loop_
_entity_poly.entity_id
_entity_poly.type
_entity_poly.pdbx_seq_one_letter_code
_entity_poly.pdbx_strand_id
1 'polypeptide(L)'
;MYAIPHLETKAEVLNVLEQIKLTQNKQAIDWVNDKSKKWVLAGISRAFTLMPIKTWNFIRFDTNVSESAYENVNRDGISLSLLGAIYR
;
A
#
# COMPACT_ATOMS: atom_id res chain seq x y z
N MET A 1 15.56 9.09 17.16
CA MET A 1 15.27 7.92 16.31
C MET A 1 13.79 7.65 16.46
N TYR A 2 12.98 7.86 15.42
CA TYR A 2 11.55 7.58 15.50
C TYR A 2 11.33 6.07 15.39
N ALA A 3 10.55 5.50 16.30
CA ALA A 3 10.13 4.11 16.17
C ALA A 3 9.10 4.01 15.03
N ILE A 4 9.38 3.17 14.03
CA ILE A 4 8.42 2.90 12.96
C ILE A 4 7.46 1.84 13.49
N PRO A 5 6.16 2.13 13.63
CA PRO A 5 5.19 1.15 14.11
C PRO A 5 5.04 0.02 13.08
N HIS A 6 5.21 -1.22 13.53
CA HIS A 6 4.88 -2.40 12.74
C HIS A 6 3.40 -2.74 12.94
N LEU A 7 2.57 -2.39 11.96
CA LEU A 7 1.15 -2.71 11.94
C LEU A 7 0.93 -3.93 11.04
N GLU A 8 0.40 -5.02 11.58
CA GLU A 8 0.21 -6.27 10.83
C GLU A 8 -1.24 -6.50 10.42
N THR A 9 -2.19 -5.88 11.13
CA THR A 9 -3.62 -6.09 10.89
C THR A 9 -4.28 -4.89 10.21
N LYS A 10 -5.36 -5.17 9.46
CA LYS A 10 -6.16 -4.11 8.82
C LYS A 10 -6.77 -3.16 9.84
N ALA A 11 -7.18 -3.68 11.00
CA ALA A 11 -7.79 -2.90 12.06
C ALA A 11 -6.80 -1.89 12.66
N GLU A 12 -5.56 -2.30 12.93
CA GLU A 12 -4.51 -1.42 13.45
C GLU A 12 -4.20 -0.27 12.49
N VAL A 13 -4.06 -0.58 11.20
CA VAL A 13 -3.79 0.41 10.16
C VAL A 13 -4.93 1.42 10.07
N LEU A 14 -6.19 0.95 10.03
CA LEU A 14 -7.35 1.83 9.98
C LEU A 14 -7.45 2.71 11.24
N ASN A 15 -7.19 2.14 12.41
CA ASN A 15 -7.18 2.90 13.66
C ASN A 15 -6.15 4.03 13.64
N VAL A 16 -4.93 3.77 13.14
CA VAL A 16 -3.89 4.80 12.99
C VAL A 16 -4.31 5.89 11.99
N LEU A 17 -4.89 5.52 10.84
CA LEU A 17 -5.39 6.50 9.87
C LEU A 17 -6.48 7.39 10.46
N GLU A 18 -7.39 6.83 11.26
CA GLU A 18 -8.40 7.61 11.98
C GLU A 18 -7.77 8.53 13.04
N GLN A 19 -6.79 8.05 13.81
CA GLN A 19 -6.06 8.90 14.75
C GLN A 19 -5.36 10.07 14.07
N ILE A 20 -4.79 9.87 12.87
CA ILE A 20 -4.18 10.95 12.10
C ILE A 20 -5.23 11.99 11.69
N LYS A 21 -6.43 11.57 11.25
CA LYS A 21 -7.51 12.49 10.92
C LYS A 21 -7.96 13.34 12.11
N LEU A 22 -7.90 12.79 13.33
CA LEU A 22 -8.27 13.49 14.56
C LEU A 22 -7.31 14.62 14.95
N THR A 23 -6.10 14.69 14.37
CA THR A 23 -5.12 15.75 14.68
C THR A 23 -5.52 17.14 14.18
N GLN A 24 -6.63 17.28 13.43
CA GLN A 24 -7.12 18.53 12.81
C GLN A 24 -6.09 19.24 11.90
N ASN A 25 -4.99 18.58 11.58
CA ASN A 25 -4.00 19.09 10.65
C ASN A 25 -4.46 18.81 9.22
N LYS A 26 -4.75 19.89 8.47
CA LYS A 26 -5.24 19.80 7.09
C LYS A 26 -4.31 18.97 6.19
N GLN A 27 -3.00 19.15 6.28
CA GLN A 27 -2.04 18.40 5.45
C GLN A 27 -2.05 16.91 5.80
N ALA A 28 -2.18 16.58 7.08
CA ALA A 28 -2.26 15.20 7.54
C ALA A 28 -3.57 14.53 7.07
N ILE A 29 -4.69 15.25 7.14
CA ILE A 29 -5.99 14.79 6.64
C ILE A 29 -5.94 14.58 5.13
N ASP A 30 -5.40 15.54 4.37
CA ASP A 30 -5.25 15.44 2.92
C ASP A 30 -4.36 14.25 2.53
N TRP A 31 -3.27 14.03 3.26
CA TRP A 31 -2.41 12.86 3.09
C TRP A 31 -3.15 11.55 3.36
N VAL A 32 -3.91 11.45 4.45
CA VAL A 32 -4.70 10.24 4.74
C VAL A 32 -5.73 9.99 3.65
N ASN A 33 -6.39 11.03 3.13
CA ASN A 33 -7.36 10.89 2.06
C ASN A 33 -6.72 10.38 0.76
N ASP A 34 -5.53 10.88 0.41
CA ASP A 34 -4.78 10.36 -0.74
C ASP A 34 -4.39 8.89 -0.56
N LYS A 35 -3.85 8.53 0.62
CA LYS A 35 -3.34 7.18 0.90
C LYS A 35 -4.42 6.15 1.20
N SER A 36 -5.64 6.57 1.53
CA SER A 36 -6.77 5.68 1.80
C SER A 36 -7.37 5.05 0.53
N LYS A 37 -6.95 5.47 -0.67
CA LYS A 37 -7.33 4.79 -1.93
C LYS A 37 -6.88 3.32 -1.85
N LYS A 38 -7.78 2.38 -2.15
CA LYS A 38 -7.53 0.93 -1.95
C LYS A 38 -6.19 0.44 -2.52
N TRP A 39 -5.85 0.85 -3.75
CA TRP A 39 -4.62 0.44 -4.43
C TRP A 39 -3.37 1.10 -3.82
N VAL A 40 -3.46 2.35 -3.37
CA VAL A 40 -2.38 3.05 -2.67
C VAL A 40 -2.14 2.41 -1.31
N LEU A 41 -3.21 2.18 -0.55
CA LEU A 41 -3.15 1.57 0.78
C LEU A 41 -2.54 0.17 0.73
N ALA A 42 -2.89 -0.61 -0.28
CA ALA A 42 -2.32 -1.93 -0.54
C ALA A 42 -0.85 -1.90 -0.99
N GLY A 43 -0.35 -0.75 -1.47
CA GLY A 43 1.05 -0.51 -1.82
C GLY A 43 1.92 -0.05 -0.64
N ILE A 44 1.33 0.52 0.41
CA ILE A 44 2.07 1.01 1.60
C ILE A 44 1.83 0.17 2.86
N SER A 45 0.82 -0.71 2.87
CA SER A 45 0.46 -1.54 4.01
C SER A 45 0.44 -3.03 3.67
N ARG A 46 1.30 -3.80 4.34
CA ARG A 46 1.33 -5.26 4.27
C ARG A 46 0.00 -5.90 4.71
N ALA A 47 -0.79 -5.22 5.54
CA ALA A 47 -2.10 -5.71 5.96
C ALA A 47 -3.16 -5.66 4.84
N PHE A 48 -2.94 -4.81 3.83
CA PHE A 48 -3.88 -4.59 2.72
C PHE A 48 -3.38 -5.14 1.38
N THR A 49 -2.10 -5.47 1.27
CA THR A 49 -1.53 -6.01 0.05
C THR A 49 -2.07 -7.40 -0.27
N LEU A 50 -2.37 -7.65 -1.54
CA LEU A 50 -2.58 -8.97 -2.12
C LEU A 50 -1.26 -9.58 -2.62
N MET A 51 -0.19 -8.81 -2.59
CA MET A 51 1.14 -9.27 -2.98
C MET A 51 1.64 -10.36 -2.01
N PRO A 52 2.24 -11.45 -2.52
CA PRO A 52 2.89 -12.42 -1.66
C PRO A 52 3.99 -11.77 -0.81
N ILE A 53 4.07 -12.16 0.47
CA ILE A 53 5.04 -11.59 1.43
C ILE A 53 6.49 -11.71 0.94
N LYS A 54 6.83 -12.82 0.27
CA LYS A 54 8.16 -13.01 -0.32
C LYS A 54 8.48 -11.95 -1.38
N THR A 55 7.50 -11.60 -2.21
CA THR A 55 7.64 -10.57 -3.25
C THR A 55 7.69 -9.18 -2.62
N TRP A 56 6.84 -8.89 -1.64
CA TRP A 56 6.82 -7.64 -0.88
C TRP A 56 8.19 -7.34 -0.24
N ASN A 57 8.82 -8.33 0.38
CA ASN A 57 10.13 -8.17 1.02
C ASN A 57 11.29 -8.11 0.02
N PHE A 58 11.09 -8.55 -1.23
CA PHE A 58 12.11 -8.59 -2.26
C PHE A 58 12.18 -7.28 -3.07
N ILE A 59 11.03 -6.65 -3.32
CA ILE A 59 10.95 -5.39 -4.06
C ILE A 59 11.49 -4.26 -3.18
N ARG A 60 12.53 -3.58 -3.65
CA ARG A 60 13.08 -2.40 -2.99
C ARG A 60 12.07 -1.24 -3.06
N PHE A 61 11.93 -0.50 -1.97
CA PHE A 61 11.02 0.65 -1.86
C PHE A 61 11.60 1.96 -2.44
N ASP A 62 12.61 1.87 -3.32
CA ASP A 62 13.47 2.99 -3.71
C ASP A 62 13.20 3.55 -5.12
N THR A 63 12.27 2.97 -5.89
CA THR A 63 12.03 3.37 -7.29
C THR A 63 10.55 3.45 -7.64
N ASN A 64 10.17 4.35 -8.55
CA ASN A 64 8.82 4.43 -9.14
C ASN A 64 8.36 3.08 -9.74
N VAL A 65 9.30 2.24 -10.18
CA VAL A 65 9.03 0.89 -10.70
C VAL A 65 8.43 0.00 -9.62
N SER A 66 8.85 0.15 -8.36
CA SER A 66 8.29 -0.60 -7.24
C SER A 66 6.82 -0.26 -7.02
N GLU A 67 6.44 1.03 -7.04
CA GLU A 67 5.05 1.47 -6.87
C GLU A 67 4.14 0.89 -7.96
N SER A 68 4.56 0.96 -9.23
CA SER A 68 3.81 0.36 -10.35
C SER A 68 3.70 -1.17 -10.23
N ALA A 69 4.73 -1.84 -9.70
CA ALA A 69 4.68 -3.28 -9.45
C ALA A 69 3.69 -3.62 -8.31
N TYR A 70 3.68 -2.83 -7.23
CA TYR A 70 2.70 -2.96 -6.16
C TYR A 70 1.27 -2.74 -6.67
N GLU A 71 1.04 -1.72 -7.48
CA GLU A 71 -0.28 -1.45 -8.07
C GLU A 71 -0.74 -2.64 -8.95
N ASN A 72 0.11 -3.08 -9.88
CA ASN A 72 -0.25 -4.16 -10.80
C ASN A 72 -0.59 -5.46 -10.08
N VAL A 73 0.22 -5.87 -9.10
CA VAL A 73 -0.03 -7.09 -8.33
C VAL A 73 -1.28 -6.96 -7.45
N ASN A 74 -1.56 -5.79 -6.89
CA ASN A 74 -2.79 -5.58 -6.15
C ASN A 74 -4.03 -5.50 -7.03
N ARG A 75 -3.87 -5.17 -8.32
CA ARG A 75 -4.97 -4.99 -9.28
C ARG A 75 -5.37 -6.33 -9.93
N ASP A 76 -4.43 -7.18 -10.31
CA ASP A 76 -4.73 -8.52 -10.85
C ASP A 76 -3.75 -9.64 -10.51
N GLY A 77 -3.06 -9.49 -9.39
CA GLY A 77 -2.33 -10.58 -8.77
C GLY A 77 -0.99 -10.88 -9.44
N ILE A 78 -0.46 -12.04 -9.09
CA ILE A 78 0.76 -12.58 -9.66
C ILE A 78 0.37 -13.54 -10.79
N SER A 79 1.15 -13.56 -11.87
CA SER A 79 0.98 -14.49 -12.99
C SER A 79 -0.20 -14.20 -13.94
N LEU A 80 -0.36 -12.95 -14.36
CA LEU A 80 -1.17 -12.62 -15.55
C LEU A 80 -0.70 -13.45 -16.76
N SER A 81 -1.66 -13.92 -17.57
CA SER A 81 -1.34 -14.51 -18.86
C SER A 81 -0.68 -13.47 -19.76
N LEU A 82 0.19 -13.90 -20.69
CA LEU A 82 0.83 -12.98 -21.64
C LEU A 82 -0.20 -12.13 -22.39
N LEU A 83 -1.33 -12.75 -22.76
CA LEU A 83 -2.46 -12.06 -23.37
C LEU A 83 -3.03 -10.97 -22.45
N GLY A 84 -3.32 -11.32 -21.18
CA GLY A 84 -3.83 -10.36 -20.20
C GLY A 84 -2.86 -9.22 -19.89
N ALA A 85 -1.55 -9.47 -20.00
CA ALA A 85 -0.52 -8.44 -19.83
C ALA A 85 -0.43 -7.47 -21.03
N ILE A 86 -0.68 -7.94 -22.25
CA ILE A 86 -0.62 -7.13 -23.48
C ILE A 86 -1.87 -6.26 -23.66
N TYR A 87 -3.04 -6.75 -23.27
CA TYR A 87 -4.32 -6.03 -23.41
C TYR A 87 -4.56 -4.95 -22.34
N ARG A 88 -3.55 -4.68 -21.51
CA ARG A 88 -3.62 -3.80 -20.35
C ARG A 88 -2.93 -2.47 -20.59
#